data_AF-A0A2V5VKS8-F1
#
_entry.id   AF-A0A2V5VKS8-F1
#
_cell.length_a   1.000
_cell.length_b   1.000
_cell.length_c   1.000
_cell.angle_alpha   90.00
_cell.angle_beta   90.00
_cell.angle_gamma   90.00
#
_symmetry.space_group_name_H-M   'P 1'
#
loop_
_entity.id
_entity.type
_entity.pdbx_description
1 polymer ?
#
loop_
_entity_poly.entity_id
_entity_poly.type
_entity_poly.pdbx_seq_one_letter_code
_entity_poly.pdbx_strand_id
1 'polypeptide(L)'
;MNGMTNQHTVTHEVVDEFLGDIAPLAEQIGSAEGLVALSAGAASQKFGRVTDLPSLSRFLRDYQSQILVPLELPAICRAHGHASRYEIRELIELDRQLANEPLLQSFATASQRVGKTQLKRLRQLRDQRLVQRYLRAVQAGEAHAWHTVVYGLILSVYSLPLRQGLLSYAQQTTRGFISSAANRLRLAETECQLLVSEVCSGFPAAANSLLMAAAGPRPLLG
;
A
#
# COMPACT_ATOMS: atom_id res chain seq x y z
N MET A 1 26.84 15.85 24.25
CA MET A 1 25.71 15.77 23.30
C MET A 1 26.07 14.80 22.18
N ASN A 2 25.22 13.81 21.90
CA ASN A 2 24.95 13.24 20.56
C ASN A 2 24.29 11.87 20.74
N GLY A 3 22.98 11.86 20.92
CA GLY A 3 22.17 10.66 20.87
C GLY A 3 20.76 11.05 20.49
N MET A 4 20.39 10.94 19.20
CA MET A 4 19.00 11.02 18.73
C MET A 4 18.75 10.56 17.27
N THR A 5 19.69 9.90 16.56
CA THR A 5 19.48 9.53 15.14
C THR A 5 19.18 8.05 14.84
N ASN A 6 19.17 7.13 15.82
CA ASN A 6 19.06 5.69 15.52
C ASN A 6 17.67 5.05 15.65
N GLN A 7 16.64 5.74 16.15
CA GLN A 7 15.31 5.12 16.29
C GLN A 7 14.52 5.02 14.98
N HIS A 8 14.79 5.91 14.01
CA HIS A 8 14.09 5.92 12.71
C HIS A 8 14.57 4.82 11.76
N THR A 9 15.85 4.48 11.77
CA THR A 9 16.43 3.45 10.86
C THR A 9 16.04 2.05 11.31
N VAL A 10 16.13 1.77 12.62
CA VAL A 10 15.85 0.44 13.18
C VAL A 10 14.37 0.06 13.05
N THR A 11 13.45 1.01 13.15
CA THR A 11 12.02 0.73 12.94
C THR A 11 11.70 0.46 11.47
N HIS A 12 12.40 1.07 10.52
CA HIS A 12 12.19 0.84 9.09
C HIS A 12 12.66 -0.54 8.64
N GLU A 13 13.82 -1.00 9.12
CA GLU A 13 14.36 -2.34 8.79
C GLU A 13 13.47 -3.46 9.30
N VAL A 14 12.95 -3.36 10.53
CA VAL A 14 12.02 -4.34 11.10
C VAL A 14 10.69 -4.34 10.33
N VAL A 15 10.18 -3.16 9.98
CA VAL A 15 8.96 -3.02 9.18
C VAL A 15 9.16 -3.68 7.80
N ASP A 16 10.27 -3.42 7.12
CA ASP A 16 10.60 -4.03 5.82
C ASP A 16 10.80 -5.56 5.90
N GLU A 17 11.48 -6.06 6.94
CA GLU A 17 11.70 -7.49 7.17
C GLU A 17 10.38 -8.26 7.36
N PHE A 18 9.45 -7.71 8.15
CA PHE A 18 8.18 -8.37 8.46
C PHE A 18 7.09 -8.19 7.41
N LEU A 19 7.03 -7.03 6.74
CA LEU A 19 6.00 -6.76 5.73
C LEU A 19 6.31 -7.43 4.39
N GLY A 20 7.57 -7.86 4.21
CA GLY A 20 8.07 -8.28 2.92
C GLY A 20 8.17 -7.09 1.97
N ASP A 21 9.06 -7.22 1.01
CA ASP A 21 9.17 -6.22 -0.04
C ASP A 21 7.81 -6.06 -0.73
N ILE A 22 7.29 -4.83 -0.82
CA ILE A 22 6.14 -4.47 -1.66
C ILE A 22 6.61 -4.26 -3.11
N ALA A 23 7.92 -4.21 -3.37
CA ALA A 23 8.46 -4.23 -4.73
C ALA A 23 7.85 -5.31 -5.64
N PRO A 24 7.52 -6.55 -5.21
CA PRO A 24 6.83 -7.54 -6.03
C PRO A 24 5.42 -7.12 -6.46
N LEU A 25 4.71 -6.28 -5.68
CA LEU A 25 3.45 -5.69 -6.13
C LEU A 25 3.71 -4.74 -7.27
N ALA A 26 4.63 -3.81 -7.05
CA ALA A 26 4.93 -2.77 -7.99
C ALA A 26 5.66 -3.30 -9.24
N GLU A 27 6.39 -4.41 -9.14
CA GLU A 27 6.88 -5.23 -10.25
C GLU A 27 5.73 -5.95 -10.95
N GLN A 28 4.74 -6.47 -10.23
CA GLN A 28 3.57 -7.09 -10.87
C GLN A 28 2.74 -6.05 -11.63
N ILE A 29 2.52 -4.87 -11.03
CA ILE A 29 1.81 -3.74 -11.65
C ILE A 29 2.68 -3.09 -12.75
N GLY A 30 3.98 -2.97 -12.51
CA GLY A 30 4.95 -2.30 -13.37
C GLY A 30 5.56 -3.22 -14.44
N SER A 31 5.27 -4.52 -14.40
CA SER A 31 5.67 -5.48 -15.43
C SER A 31 5.18 -5.01 -16.80
N ALA A 32 5.84 -5.47 -17.86
CA ALA A 32 5.40 -5.17 -19.22
C ALA A 32 3.91 -5.49 -19.43
N GLU A 33 3.36 -6.52 -18.77
CA GLU A 33 1.93 -6.86 -18.78
C GLU A 33 1.07 -5.90 -17.95
N GLY A 34 1.51 -5.49 -16.75
CA GLY A 34 0.77 -4.55 -15.91
C GLY A 34 0.76 -3.13 -16.48
N LEU A 35 1.89 -2.64 -17.03
CA LEU A 35 1.94 -1.39 -17.78
C LEU A 35 1.23 -1.48 -19.13
N VAL A 36 1.19 -2.66 -19.76
CA VAL A 36 0.36 -2.88 -20.96
C VAL A 36 -1.12 -2.87 -20.61
N ALA A 37 -1.54 -3.50 -19.52
CA ALA A 37 -2.92 -3.46 -19.00
C ALA A 37 -3.33 -2.03 -18.60
N LEU A 38 -2.42 -1.27 -17.99
CA LEU A 38 -2.56 0.15 -17.74
C LEU A 38 -2.56 0.99 -19.02
N SER A 39 -2.10 0.47 -20.17
CA SER A 39 -2.10 1.15 -21.48
C SER A 39 -3.16 0.63 -22.48
N ALA A 40 -3.85 -0.46 -22.15
CA ALA A 40 -4.79 -1.15 -23.03
C ALA A 40 -6.20 -1.31 -22.41
N GLY A 41 -6.36 -1.06 -21.10
CA GLY A 41 -7.63 -1.15 -20.38
C GLY A 41 -8.19 0.21 -19.93
N ALA A 42 -9.25 0.19 -19.11
CA ALA A 42 -9.90 1.39 -18.57
C ALA A 42 -8.94 2.30 -17.77
N ALA A 43 -7.87 1.76 -17.18
CA ALA A 43 -6.80 2.55 -16.57
C ALA A 43 -6.01 3.40 -17.58
N SER A 44 -5.92 2.98 -18.85
CA SER A 44 -5.19 3.74 -19.88
C SER A 44 -5.84 5.05 -20.25
N GLN A 45 -7.16 5.12 -20.13
CA GLN A 45 -7.88 6.38 -20.31
C GLN A 45 -7.61 7.35 -19.16
N LYS A 46 -7.30 6.85 -17.95
CA LYS A 46 -7.13 7.68 -16.76
C LYS A 46 -5.69 8.05 -16.44
N PHE A 47 -4.74 7.11 -16.58
CA PHE A 47 -3.35 7.32 -16.15
C PHE A 47 -2.36 7.53 -17.30
N GLY A 48 -2.82 7.40 -18.55
CA GLY A 48 -1.99 7.55 -19.73
C GLY A 48 -0.91 6.47 -19.88
N ARG A 49 -0.29 6.42 -21.06
CA ARG A 49 0.79 5.46 -21.33
C ARG A 49 2.12 6.03 -20.84
N VAL A 50 2.89 5.21 -20.13
CA VAL A 50 4.25 5.54 -19.71
C VAL A 50 5.24 5.14 -20.80
N THR A 51 5.88 6.13 -21.43
CA THR A 51 6.81 5.96 -22.56
C THR A 51 8.16 6.62 -22.37
N ASP A 52 8.29 7.50 -21.37
CA ASP A 52 9.46 8.31 -21.08
C ASP A 52 9.44 8.77 -19.60
N LEU A 53 10.52 9.42 -19.17
CA LEU A 53 10.62 9.93 -17.79
C LEU A 53 9.51 10.95 -17.44
N PRO A 54 9.16 11.94 -18.29
CA PRO A 54 8.06 12.86 -18.00
C PRO A 54 6.68 12.17 -17.83
N SER A 55 6.36 11.19 -18.67
CA SER A 55 5.12 10.42 -18.58
C SER A 55 5.09 9.50 -17.36
N LEU A 56 6.23 8.92 -16.96
CA LEU A 56 6.35 8.20 -15.69
C LEU A 56 6.09 9.13 -14.50
N SER A 57 6.71 10.31 -14.50
CA SER A 57 6.53 11.30 -13.42
C SER A 57 5.07 11.77 -13.32
N ARG A 58 4.39 11.97 -14.45
CA ARG A 58 2.94 12.27 -14.49
C ARG A 58 2.11 11.10 -13.94
N PHE A 59 2.37 9.88 -14.42
CA PHE A 59 1.70 8.67 -13.93
C PHE A 59 1.80 8.54 -12.41
N LEU A 60 2.99 8.73 -11.84
CA LEU A 60 3.20 8.64 -10.40
C LEU A 60 2.39 9.69 -9.63
N ARG A 61 2.37 10.94 -10.10
CA ARG A 61 1.55 12.01 -9.49
C ARG A 61 0.05 11.72 -9.58
N ASP A 62 -0.40 11.20 -10.72
CA ASP A 62 -1.81 10.84 -10.92
C ASP A 62 -2.20 9.65 -10.03
N TYR A 63 -1.37 8.60 -9.98
CA TYR A 63 -1.56 7.47 -9.09
C TYR A 63 -1.59 7.91 -7.62
N GLN A 64 -0.68 8.80 -7.22
CA GLN A 64 -0.63 9.32 -5.86
C GLN A 64 -1.92 10.05 -5.47
N SER A 65 -2.32 11.01 -6.31
CA SER A 65 -3.44 11.90 -6.04
C SER A 65 -4.81 11.25 -6.19
N GLN A 66 -4.93 10.22 -7.05
CA GLN A 66 -6.20 9.55 -7.34
C GLN A 66 -6.37 8.19 -6.65
N ILE A 67 -5.28 7.51 -6.30
CA ILE A 67 -5.34 6.14 -5.74
C ILE A 67 -4.64 6.07 -4.39
N LEU A 68 -3.33 6.33 -4.33
CA LEU A 68 -2.55 6.07 -3.11
C LEU A 68 -3.09 6.83 -1.91
N VAL A 69 -3.19 8.16 -2.02
CA VAL A 69 -3.61 9.04 -0.92
C VAL A 69 -5.11 8.92 -0.60
N PRO A 70 -6.05 8.95 -1.58
CA PRO A 70 -7.47 8.95 -1.27
C PRO A 70 -8.10 7.56 -1.07
N LEU A 71 -7.47 6.47 -1.54
CA LEU A 71 -8.06 5.13 -1.50
C LEU A 71 -7.20 4.15 -0.70
N GLU A 72 -5.93 4.00 -1.04
CA GLU A 72 -5.07 2.94 -0.45
C GLU A 72 -4.67 3.24 0.99
N LEU A 73 -4.13 4.43 1.29
CA LEU A 73 -3.73 4.80 2.65
C LEU A 73 -4.92 4.80 3.62
N PRO A 74 -6.12 5.33 3.27
CA PRO A 74 -7.31 5.21 4.12
C PRO A 74 -7.74 3.76 4.32
N ALA A 75 -7.65 2.90 3.29
CA ALA A 75 -7.96 1.49 3.43
C ALA A 75 -7.01 0.79 4.42
N ILE A 76 -5.71 1.09 4.37
CA ILE A 76 -4.72 0.59 5.34
C ILE A 76 -5.08 1.05 6.76
N CYS A 77 -5.39 2.33 6.96
CA CYS A 77 -5.81 2.87 8.26
C CYS A 77 -7.06 2.18 8.81
N ARG A 78 -8.10 2.01 7.97
CA ARG A 78 -9.35 1.33 8.36
C ARG A 78 -9.10 -0.14 8.68
N ALA A 79 -8.33 -0.84 7.86
CA ALA A 79 -8.00 -2.24 8.08
C ALA A 79 -7.22 -2.43 9.39
N HIS A 80 -6.22 -1.59 9.64
CA HIS A 80 -5.50 -1.55 10.91
C HIS A 80 -6.46 -1.31 12.09
N GLY A 81 -7.34 -0.31 11.99
CA GLY A 81 -8.32 0.00 13.03
C GLY A 81 -9.26 -1.16 13.34
N HIS A 82 -9.85 -1.77 12.31
CA HIS A 82 -10.73 -2.93 12.46
C HIS A 82 -9.97 -4.13 13.05
N ALA A 83 -8.74 -4.37 12.60
CA ALA A 83 -7.91 -5.44 13.14
C ALA A 83 -7.57 -5.22 14.62
N SER A 84 -7.20 -4.00 15.01
CA SER A 84 -6.85 -3.66 16.40
C SER A 84 -8.02 -3.82 17.37
N ARG A 85 -9.26 -3.67 16.88
CA ARG A 85 -10.50 -3.82 17.64
C ARG A 85 -11.17 -5.19 17.48
N TYR A 86 -10.53 -6.13 16.78
CA TYR A 86 -11.06 -7.45 16.47
C TYR A 86 -12.41 -7.44 15.69
N GLU A 87 -12.64 -6.38 14.90
CA GLU A 87 -13.82 -6.13 14.06
C GLU A 87 -13.71 -6.88 12.72
N ILE A 88 -13.76 -8.20 12.78
CA ILE A 88 -13.53 -9.06 11.61
C ILE A 88 -14.59 -8.90 10.51
N ARG A 89 -15.84 -8.62 10.87
CA ARG A 89 -16.92 -8.47 9.87
C ARG A 89 -16.69 -7.21 9.05
N GLU A 90 -16.29 -6.15 9.73
CA GLU A 90 -15.98 -4.85 9.17
C GLU A 90 -14.70 -4.91 8.32
N LEU A 91 -13.71 -5.69 8.74
CA LEU A 91 -12.50 -5.95 7.94
C LEU A 91 -12.83 -6.69 6.62
N ILE A 92 -13.67 -7.72 6.66
CA ILE A 92 -14.12 -8.45 5.47
C ILE A 92 -14.95 -7.53 4.56
N GLU A 93 -15.86 -6.75 5.14
CA GLU A 93 -16.69 -5.83 4.37
C GLU A 93 -15.85 -4.69 3.74
N LEU A 94 -14.85 -4.16 4.43
CA LEU A 94 -13.88 -3.23 3.85
C LEU A 94 -13.19 -3.85 2.62
N ASP A 95 -12.71 -5.08 2.71
CA ASP A 95 -12.08 -5.78 1.60
C ASP A 95 -13.04 -5.95 0.40
N ARG A 96 -14.31 -6.25 0.68
CA ARG A 96 -15.38 -6.32 -0.32
C ARG A 96 -15.67 -4.97 -0.95
N GLN A 97 -15.68 -3.89 -0.18
CA GLN A 97 -15.91 -2.53 -0.67
C GLN A 97 -14.85 -2.09 -1.68
N LEU A 98 -13.58 -2.43 -1.44
CA LEU A 98 -12.51 -2.12 -2.39
C LEU A 98 -12.69 -2.83 -3.74
N ALA A 99 -13.34 -4.00 -3.76
CA ALA A 99 -13.69 -4.67 -5.01
C ALA A 99 -14.76 -3.95 -5.82
N ASN A 100 -15.48 -2.98 -5.24
CA ASN A 100 -16.45 -2.16 -5.96
C ASN A 100 -15.86 -0.81 -6.42
N GLU A 101 -14.61 -0.48 -6.05
CA GLU A 101 -13.97 0.77 -6.42
C GLU A 101 -13.41 0.66 -7.86
N PRO A 102 -13.94 1.43 -8.84
CA PRO A 102 -13.54 1.31 -10.24
C PRO A 102 -12.07 1.62 -10.49
N LEU A 103 -11.49 2.58 -9.75
CA LEU A 103 -10.08 2.96 -9.90
C LEU A 103 -9.13 1.83 -9.50
N LEU A 104 -9.52 1.02 -8.52
CA LEU A 104 -8.70 -0.08 -8.02
C LEU A 104 -8.81 -1.34 -8.90
N GLN A 105 -9.86 -1.48 -9.72
CA GLN A 105 -10.08 -2.69 -10.53
C GLN A 105 -8.93 -2.99 -11.48
N SER A 106 -8.31 -1.95 -12.03
CA SER A 106 -7.15 -2.10 -12.92
C SER A 106 -5.94 -2.71 -12.23
N PHE A 107 -5.90 -2.69 -10.90
CA PHE A 107 -4.85 -3.23 -10.05
C PHE A 107 -5.30 -4.47 -9.28
N ALA A 108 -6.56 -4.91 -9.42
CA ALA A 108 -7.16 -5.94 -8.58
C ALA A 108 -6.37 -7.25 -8.59
N THR A 109 -6.02 -7.77 -9.76
CA THR A 109 -5.29 -9.04 -9.88
C THR A 109 -3.92 -8.98 -9.21
N ALA A 110 -3.15 -7.93 -9.45
CA ALA A 110 -1.82 -7.74 -8.85
C ALA A 110 -1.93 -7.54 -7.33
N SER A 111 -2.82 -6.66 -6.90
CA SER A 111 -3.15 -6.40 -5.49
C SER A 111 -3.51 -7.68 -4.75
N GLN A 112 -4.46 -8.46 -5.25
CA GLN A 112 -4.91 -9.69 -4.60
C GLN A 112 -3.82 -10.76 -4.57
N ARG A 113 -2.98 -10.84 -5.60
CA ARG A 113 -1.85 -11.77 -5.64
C ARG A 113 -0.84 -11.47 -4.52
N VAL A 114 -0.52 -10.19 -4.32
CA VAL A 114 0.37 -9.77 -3.22
C VAL A 114 -0.28 -9.99 -1.87
N GLY A 115 -1.54 -9.58 -1.69
CA GLY A 115 -2.26 -9.79 -0.42
C GLY A 115 -2.36 -11.28 -0.06
N LYS A 116 -2.68 -12.15 -1.02
CA LYS A 116 -2.67 -13.62 -0.80
C LYS A 116 -1.28 -14.14 -0.44
N THR A 117 -0.22 -13.58 -1.01
CA THR A 117 1.16 -13.97 -0.71
C THR A 117 1.56 -13.55 0.71
N GLN A 118 1.22 -12.33 1.11
CA GLN A 118 1.41 -11.83 2.47
C GLN A 118 0.61 -12.66 3.48
N LEU A 119 -0.66 -12.96 3.20
CA LEU A 119 -1.50 -13.82 4.04
C LEU A 119 -0.94 -15.23 4.22
N LYS A 120 -0.26 -15.81 3.21
CA LYS A 120 0.39 -17.12 3.38
C LYS A 120 1.44 -17.11 4.49
N ARG A 121 2.15 -15.99 4.68
CA ARG A 121 3.14 -15.83 5.77
C ARG A 121 2.46 -15.82 7.14
N LEU A 122 1.29 -15.20 7.23
CA LEU A 122 0.50 -15.13 8.46
C LEU A 122 -0.15 -16.46 8.86
N ARG A 123 -0.18 -17.47 7.99
CA ARG A 123 -0.77 -18.79 8.32
C ARG A 123 -0.11 -19.46 9.52
N GLN A 124 1.16 -19.15 9.79
CA GLN A 124 1.89 -19.69 10.93
C GLN A 124 1.38 -19.15 12.27
N LEU A 125 0.68 -18.01 12.28
CA LEU A 125 0.07 -17.41 13.46
C LEU A 125 -1.27 -18.10 13.78
N ARG A 126 -1.20 -19.36 14.20
CA ARG A 126 -2.39 -20.19 14.47
C ARG A 126 -3.25 -19.68 15.63
N ASP A 127 -2.62 -19.03 16.60
CA ASP A 127 -3.29 -18.52 17.81
C ASP A 127 -4.02 -17.19 17.56
N GLN A 128 -3.73 -16.51 16.44
CA GLN A 128 -4.36 -15.26 16.08
C GLN A 128 -5.73 -15.49 15.41
N ARG A 129 -6.78 -15.56 16.24
CA ARG A 129 -8.16 -15.82 15.80
C ARG A 129 -8.63 -14.88 14.67
N LEU A 130 -8.25 -13.60 14.75
CA LEU A 130 -8.58 -12.61 13.72
C LEU A 130 -8.01 -13.02 12.35
N VAL A 131 -6.71 -13.32 12.31
CA VAL A 131 -5.99 -13.75 11.10
C VAL A 131 -6.60 -15.03 10.53
N GLN A 132 -6.89 -16.02 11.37
CA GLN A 132 -7.47 -17.28 10.93
C GLN A 132 -8.88 -17.10 10.34
N ARG A 133 -9.70 -16.22 10.92
CA ARG A 133 -11.04 -15.93 10.39
C ARG A 133 -10.98 -15.20 9.05
N TYR A 134 -10.09 -14.21 8.92
CA TYR A 134 -9.91 -13.51 7.66
C TYR A 134 -9.35 -14.44 6.57
N LEU A 135 -8.37 -15.30 6.90
CA LEU A 135 -7.88 -16.35 6.00
C LEU A 135 -9.01 -17.27 5.49
N ARG A 136 -9.91 -17.70 6.37
CA ARG A 136 -11.07 -18.52 5.98
C ARG A 136 -12.03 -17.77 5.08
N ALA A 137 -12.32 -16.50 5.37
CA ALA A 137 -13.17 -15.66 4.53
C ALA A 137 -12.58 -15.53 3.11
N VAL A 138 -11.26 -15.33 3.00
CA VAL A 138 -10.56 -15.32 1.70
C VAL A 138 -10.64 -16.68 0.99
N GLN A 139 -10.50 -17.79 1.72
CA GLN A 139 -10.62 -19.14 1.16
C GLN A 139 -12.05 -19.47 0.71
N ALA A 140 -13.06 -18.94 1.40
CA ALA A 140 -14.47 -19.09 1.07
C ALA A 140 -14.93 -18.13 -0.05
N GLY A 141 -14.09 -17.19 -0.49
CA GLY A 141 -14.43 -16.18 -1.50
C GLY A 141 -15.26 -15.00 -0.96
N GLU A 142 -15.39 -14.87 0.37
CA GLU A 142 -16.09 -13.76 1.02
C GLU A 142 -15.24 -12.48 1.06
N ALA A 143 -13.91 -12.64 0.98
CA ALA A 143 -12.93 -11.56 0.86
C ALA A 143 -11.96 -11.85 -0.30
N HIS A 144 -11.43 -10.80 -0.91
CA HIS A 144 -10.57 -10.83 -2.09
C HIS A 144 -9.08 -10.80 -1.73
N ALA A 145 -8.74 -10.43 -0.49
CA ALA A 145 -7.37 -10.23 -0.01
C ALA A 145 -6.66 -9.08 -0.70
N TRP A 146 -7.29 -7.90 -0.70
CA TRP A 146 -6.62 -6.67 -1.14
C TRP A 146 -5.36 -6.44 -0.31
N HIS A 147 -4.22 -6.22 -0.97
CA HIS A 147 -2.95 -6.06 -0.25
C HIS A 147 -2.97 -4.90 0.74
N THR A 148 -3.71 -3.81 0.47
CA THR A 148 -3.89 -2.69 1.41
C THR A 148 -4.58 -3.12 2.71
N VAL A 149 -5.60 -3.99 2.63
CA VAL A 149 -6.29 -4.54 3.79
C VAL A 149 -5.38 -5.50 4.55
N VAL A 150 -4.71 -6.39 3.81
CA VAL A 150 -3.75 -7.34 4.39
C VAL A 150 -2.60 -6.60 5.08
N TYR A 151 -2.08 -5.54 4.48
CA TYR A 151 -1.03 -4.71 5.05
C TYR A 151 -1.47 -4.04 6.36
N GLY A 152 -2.65 -3.42 6.39
CA GLY A 152 -3.21 -2.86 7.62
C GLY A 152 -3.43 -3.92 8.72
N LEU A 153 -3.88 -5.13 8.34
CA LEU A 153 -3.97 -6.28 9.24
C LEU A 153 -2.59 -6.66 9.81
N ILE A 154 -1.54 -6.73 8.97
CA ILE A 154 -0.17 -7.03 9.41
C ILE A 154 0.32 -5.99 10.40
N LEU A 155 0.18 -4.70 10.08
CA LEU A 155 0.58 -3.62 10.98
C LEU A 155 -0.08 -3.79 12.36
N SER A 156 -1.37 -4.13 12.39
CA SER A 156 -2.08 -4.35 13.66
C SER A 156 -1.61 -5.61 14.40
N VAL A 157 -1.42 -6.73 13.71
CA VAL A 157 -1.05 -8.02 14.33
C VAL A 157 0.35 -7.96 14.92
N TYR A 158 1.28 -7.28 14.26
CA TYR A 158 2.66 -7.11 14.74
C TYR A 158 2.84 -5.84 15.58
N SER A 159 1.76 -5.10 15.89
CA SER A 159 1.81 -3.85 16.66
C SER A 159 2.81 -2.83 16.09
N LEU A 160 2.90 -2.76 14.77
CA LEU A 160 3.79 -1.84 14.06
C LEU A 160 3.19 -0.42 14.07
N PRO A 161 4.01 0.64 14.21
CA PRO A 161 3.50 2.01 14.22
C PRO A 161 2.83 2.37 12.90
N LEU A 162 1.51 2.61 12.93
CA LEU A 162 0.69 2.89 11.74
C LEU A 162 1.30 4.01 10.87
N ARG A 163 1.75 5.10 11.51
CA ARG A 163 2.39 6.22 10.78
C ARG A 163 3.60 5.78 9.96
N GLN A 164 4.49 4.98 10.55
CA GLN A 164 5.68 4.50 9.83
C GLN A 164 5.28 3.49 8.75
N GLY A 165 4.32 2.61 9.05
CA GLY A 165 3.76 1.68 8.07
C GLY A 165 3.19 2.38 6.84
N LEU A 166 2.46 3.49 6.99
CA LEU A 166 1.94 4.27 5.86
C LEU A 166 3.05 4.92 5.02
N LEU A 167 4.09 5.45 5.67
CA LEU A 167 5.21 6.08 4.98
C LEU A 167 6.05 5.05 4.22
N SER A 168 6.38 3.92 4.86
CA SER A 168 7.10 2.82 4.21
C SER A 168 6.29 2.26 3.03
N TYR A 169 4.99 2.07 3.20
CA TYR A 169 4.10 1.65 2.11
C TYR A 169 4.16 2.60 0.92
N ALA A 170 3.97 3.90 1.15
CA ALA A 170 3.95 4.90 0.09
C ALA A 170 5.31 4.99 -0.65
N GLN A 171 6.42 4.92 0.09
CA GLN A 171 7.77 4.92 -0.48
C GLN A 171 8.06 3.65 -1.28
N GLN A 172 7.75 2.47 -0.74
CA GLN A 172 7.99 1.19 -1.41
C GLN A 172 7.16 1.06 -2.69
N THR A 173 5.87 1.42 -2.65
CA THR A 173 5.02 1.44 -3.84
C THR A 173 5.58 2.36 -4.92
N THR A 174 5.99 3.59 -4.55
CA THR A 174 6.60 4.55 -5.47
C THR A 174 7.90 4.01 -6.08
N ARG A 175 8.80 3.49 -5.24
CA ARG A 175 10.08 2.92 -5.68
C ARG A 175 9.86 1.76 -6.64
N GLY A 176 8.94 0.86 -6.33
CA GLY A 176 8.71 -0.29 -7.19
C GLY A 176 8.10 0.07 -8.55
N PHE A 177 7.28 1.11 -8.64
CA PHE A 177 6.82 1.64 -9.93
C PHE A 177 8.00 2.18 -10.75
N ILE A 178 8.88 2.95 -10.10
CA ILE A 178 10.07 3.52 -10.73
C ILE A 178 11.02 2.40 -11.18
N SER A 179 11.34 1.43 -10.33
CA SER A 179 12.22 0.30 -10.67
C SER A 179 11.68 -0.50 -11.86
N SER A 180 10.37 -0.74 -11.90
CA SER A 180 9.74 -1.46 -13.00
C SER A 180 9.79 -0.68 -14.32
N ALA A 181 9.60 0.63 -14.26
CA ALA A 181 9.70 1.50 -15.43
C ALA A 181 11.16 1.74 -15.87
N ALA A 182 12.10 1.80 -14.92
CA ALA A 182 13.52 2.08 -15.17
C ALA A 182 14.13 1.07 -16.13
N ASN A 183 13.86 -0.23 -15.93
CA ASN A 183 14.35 -1.29 -16.82
C ASN A 183 13.78 -1.15 -18.24
N ARG A 184 12.51 -0.78 -18.37
CA ARG A 184 11.83 -0.62 -19.66
C ARG A 184 12.28 0.63 -20.41
N LEU A 185 12.46 1.73 -19.70
CA LEU A 185 12.78 3.05 -20.25
C LEU A 185 14.30 3.31 -20.31
N ARG A 186 15.12 2.42 -19.75
CA ARG A 186 16.58 2.55 -19.63
C ARG A 186 17.00 3.85 -18.92
N LEU A 187 16.29 4.16 -17.83
CA LEU A 187 16.57 5.35 -17.02
C LEU A 187 17.89 5.19 -16.25
N ALA A 188 18.62 6.28 -16.09
CA ALA A 188 19.79 6.31 -15.22
C ALA A 188 19.35 6.20 -13.74
N GLU A 189 20.23 5.65 -12.91
CA GLU A 189 19.96 5.51 -11.47
C GLU A 189 19.73 6.86 -10.79
N THR A 190 20.48 7.89 -11.21
CA THR A 190 20.34 9.26 -10.70
C THR A 190 18.97 9.86 -11.01
N GLU A 191 18.42 9.59 -12.20
CA GLU A 191 17.08 10.03 -12.59
C GLU A 191 16.01 9.34 -11.72
N CYS A 192 16.18 8.04 -11.46
CA CYS A 192 15.30 7.28 -10.57
C CYS A 192 15.31 7.85 -9.14
N GLN A 193 16.49 8.14 -8.60
CA GLN A 193 16.63 8.68 -7.23
C GLN A 193 16.01 10.07 -7.09
N LEU A 194 16.23 10.96 -8.06
CA LEU A 194 15.62 12.29 -8.08
C LEU A 194 14.10 12.19 -8.12
N LEU A 195 13.56 11.30 -8.96
CA LEU A 195 12.13 11.10 -9.09
C LEU A 195 11.50 10.54 -7.81
N VAL A 196 12.15 9.57 -7.14
CA VAL A 196 11.70 9.07 -5.83
C VAL A 196 11.63 10.21 -4.82
N SER A 197 12.69 11.03 -4.73
CA SER A 197 12.77 12.15 -3.78
C SER A 197 11.66 13.18 -4.01
N GLU A 198 11.47 13.60 -5.26
CA GLU A 198 10.43 14.55 -5.67
C GLU A 198 9.04 14.05 -5.28
N VAL A 199 8.74 12.81 -5.68
CA VAL A 199 7.41 12.19 -5.55
C VAL A 199 7.10 11.83 -4.09
N CYS A 200 8.10 11.46 -3.28
CA CYS A 200 7.89 11.09 -1.88
C CYS A 200 7.84 12.27 -0.90
N SER A 201 8.27 13.46 -1.31
CA SER A 201 8.37 14.66 -0.45
C SER A 201 7.03 15.06 0.19
N GLY A 202 5.89 14.81 -0.49
CA GLY A 202 4.55 15.16 0.00
C GLY A 202 3.91 14.14 0.96
N PHE A 203 4.44 12.91 1.06
CA PHE A 203 3.80 11.85 1.83
C PHE A 203 3.69 12.10 3.34
N PRO A 204 4.70 12.67 4.02
CA PRO A 204 4.58 12.97 5.45
C PRO A 204 3.38 13.85 5.80
N ALA A 205 3.07 14.86 4.99
CA ALA A 205 1.93 15.74 5.20
C ALA A 205 0.58 15.02 4.97
N ALA A 206 0.50 14.22 3.90
CA ALA A 206 -0.70 13.42 3.60
C ALA A 206 -0.99 12.39 4.70
N ALA A 207 0.04 11.65 5.14
CA ALA A 207 -0.09 10.66 6.22
C ALA A 207 -0.54 11.30 7.53
N ASN A 208 0.03 12.46 7.90
CA ASN A 208 -0.38 13.18 9.11
C ASN A 208 -1.85 13.63 9.03
N SER A 209 -2.29 14.13 7.87
CA SER A 209 -3.67 14.57 7.66
C SER A 209 -4.67 13.42 7.78
N LEU A 210 -4.33 12.25 7.22
CA LEU A 210 -5.11 11.03 7.33
C LEU A 210 -5.23 10.52 8.77
N LEU A 211 -4.12 10.52 9.51
CA LEU A 211 -4.11 10.12 10.92
C LEU A 211 -4.92 11.06 11.80
N MET A 212 -4.89 12.37 11.51
CA MET A 212 -5.72 13.36 12.20
C MET A 212 -7.21 13.15 11.91
N ALA A 213 -7.58 12.87 10.65
CA ALA A 213 -8.96 12.56 10.28
C ALA A 213 -9.46 11.25 10.95
N ALA A 214 -8.60 10.23 11.02
CA ALA A 214 -8.93 8.94 11.65
C ALA A 214 -9.05 9.02 13.18
N ALA A 215 -8.41 9.99 13.83
CA ALA A 215 -8.46 10.17 15.28
C ALA A 215 -9.79 10.77 15.78
N GLY A 216 -10.66 11.28 14.88
CA GLY A 216 -11.90 11.97 15.23
C GLY A 216 -11.67 13.29 15.99
N PRO A 217 -12.70 14.15 16.14
CA PRO A 217 -12.60 15.29 17.03
C PRO A 217 -12.41 14.78 18.47
N ARG A 218 -11.31 15.20 19.13
CA ARG A 218 -11.16 15.00 20.57
C ARG A 218 -12.42 15.55 21.25
N PRO A 219 -13.09 14.81 22.14
CA PRO A 219 -14.12 15.42 22.97
C PRO A 219 -13.44 16.55 23.74
N LEU A 220 -13.95 17.78 23.54
CA LEU A 220 -13.61 18.91 24.39
C LEU A 220 -14.09 18.53 25.79
N LEU A 221 -13.17 18.11 26.64
CA LEU A 221 -13.39 18.05 28.08
C LEU A 221 -13.56 19.50 28.54
N GLY A 222 -14.81 19.90 28.69
CA GLY A 222 -15.28 21.13 29.33
C GLY A 222 -16.37 20.78 30.32
#